data_AF-A0A3L7QXW4-F1
#
_entry.id   AF-A0A3L7QXW4-F1
#
_cell.length_a   1.000
_cell.length_b   1.000
_cell.length_c   1.000
_cell.angle_alpha   90.00
_cell.angle_beta   90.00
_cell.angle_gamma   90.00
#
_symmetry.space_group_name_H-M   'P 1'
#
loop_
_entity.id
_entity.type
_entity.pdbx_description
1 polymer ?
#
loop_
_entity_poly.entity_id
_entity_poly.type
_entity_poly.pdbx_seq_one_letter_code
_entity_poly.pdbx_strand_id
1 'polypeptide(L)'
;MSNRPNIVATLHFKRTLRTASSERLVALHGTRDAVAVDLHFLPDGTAAGTVTVLDGSGITDADVPELLERIDEDFLPGIQLGDEDEEGNAGVSFTVVFARGAESFQSAPSTPSPARGR
;
A
#
# COMPACT_ATOMS: atom_id res chain seq x y z
N MET A 1 17.07 26.54 8.70
CA MET A 1 16.13 25.44 8.40
C MET A 1 16.39 25.02 6.97
N SER A 2 16.99 23.84 6.76
CA SER A 2 17.25 23.35 5.41
C SER A 2 15.94 22.88 4.80
N ASN A 3 15.54 23.44 3.66
CA ASN A 3 14.34 23.03 2.95
C ASN A 3 14.57 21.62 2.39
N ARG A 4 14.17 20.59 3.14
CA ARG A 4 14.28 19.21 2.68
C ARG A 4 13.37 19.06 1.47
N PRO A 5 13.88 18.63 0.30
CA PRO A 5 13.01 18.37 -0.83
C PRO A 5 11.97 17.32 -0.42
N ASN A 6 10.72 17.59 -0.76
CA ASN A 6 9.59 16.73 -0.44
C ASN A 6 9.81 15.35 -1.06
N ILE A 7 10.05 14.37 -0.19
CA ILE A 7 10.40 13.01 -0.62
C ILE A 7 9.20 12.32 -1.28
N VAL A 8 7.99 12.59 -0.81
CA VAL A 8 6.75 11.99 -1.33
C VAL A 8 6.59 12.32 -2.80
N ALA A 9 6.79 13.58 -3.19
CA ALA A 9 6.71 14.04 -4.58
C ALA A 9 7.70 13.35 -5.53
N THR A 10 8.82 12.82 -5.01
CA THR A 10 9.86 12.15 -5.81
C THR A 10 9.66 10.63 -5.94
N LEU A 11 8.64 10.06 -5.29
CA LEU A 11 8.38 8.63 -5.37
C LEU A 11 7.87 8.23 -6.77
N HIS A 12 8.40 7.12 -7.27
CA HIS A 12 7.96 6.49 -8.50
C HIS A 12 7.21 5.21 -8.20
N PHE A 13 5.88 5.26 -8.29
CA PHE A 13 5.02 4.10 -8.07
C PHE A 13 4.96 3.20 -9.31
N LYS A 14 5.02 1.90 -9.06
CA LYS A 14 4.81 0.85 -10.06
C LYS A 14 3.78 -0.14 -9.55
N ARG A 15 2.73 -0.33 -10.34
CA ARG A 15 1.74 -1.39 -10.12
C ARG A 15 2.37 -2.75 -10.43
N THR A 16 2.35 -3.64 -9.45
CA THR A 16 2.88 -5.01 -9.56
C THR A 16 1.77 -6.06 -9.70
N LEU A 17 0.56 -5.76 -9.21
CA LEU A 17 -0.63 -6.60 -9.35
C LEU A 17 -1.87 -5.72 -9.41
N ARG A 18 -2.85 -6.08 -10.25
CA ARG A 18 -4.20 -5.51 -10.21
C ARG A 18 -5.21 -6.60 -10.53
N THR A 19 -6.24 -6.69 -9.70
CA THR A 19 -7.39 -7.56 -9.85
C THR A 19 -8.67 -6.74 -9.71
N ALA A 20 -9.84 -7.38 -9.75
CA ALA A 20 -11.10 -6.71 -9.51
C ALA A 20 -11.25 -6.20 -8.06
N SER A 21 -10.66 -6.90 -7.08
CA SER A 21 -10.84 -6.61 -5.66
C SER A 21 -9.56 -6.18 -4.93
N SER A 22 -8.41 -6.12 -5.62
CA SER A 22 -7.14 -5.77 -4.98
C SER A 22 -6.10 -5.23 -5.94
N GLU A 23 -5.19 -4.42 -5.40
CA GLU A 23 -4.04 -3.87 -6.10
C GLU A 23 -2.78 -3.94 -5.22
N ARG A 24 -1.63 -4.17 -5.86
CA ARG A 24 -0.32 -4.05 -5.20
C ARG A 24 0.57 -3.08 -5.96
N LEU A 25 1.22 -2.20 -5.21
CA LEU A 25 2.15 -1.20 -5.70
C LEU A 25 3.48 -1.31 -4.97
N VAL A 26 4.56 -0.94 -5.66
CA VAL A 26 5.86 -0.63 -5.05
C VAL A 26 6.26 0.76 -5.50
N ALA A 27 6.70 1.60 -4.56
CA ALA A 27 7.24 2.92 -4.84
C ALA A 27 8.75 2.92 -4.65
N LEU A 28 9.46 3.49 -5.61
CA LEU A 28 10.89 3.70 -5.55
C LEU A 28 11.21 5.16 -5.20
N HIS A 29 12.20 5.37 -4.34
CA HIS A 29 12.89 6.65 -4.22
C HIS A 29 14.25 6.53 -4.91
N GLY A 30 14.37 7.12 -6.10
CA GLY A 30 15.49 6.84 -7.01
C GLY A 30 15.47 5.37 -7.47
N THR A 31 16.48 4.59 -7.08
CA THR A 31 16.61 3.16 -7.43
C THR A 31 16.31 2.21 -6.26
N ARG A 32 15.87 2.74 -5.11
CA ARG A 32 15.62 1.96 -3.89
C ARG A 32 14.14 1.80 -3.63
N ASP A 33 13.74 0.61 -3.21
CA ASP A 33 12.40 0.38 -2.68
C ASP A 33 12.18 1.25 -1.44
N ALA A 34 11.06 1.99 -1.45
CA ALA A 34 10.73 2.94 -0.40
C ALA A 34 9.39 2.59 0.26
N VAL A 35 8.40 2.21 -0.54
CA VAL A 35 7.05 1.91 -0.06
C VAL A 35 6.50 0.68 -0.79
N ALA A 36 5.84 -0.22 -0.07
CA ALA A 36 4.93 -1.20 -0.66
C ALA A 36 3.50 -0.88 -0.23
N VAL A 37 2.56 -0.97 -1.17
CA VAL A 37 1.14 -0.71 -0.89
C VAL A 37 0.32 -1.90 -1.35
N ASP A 38 -0.53 -2.42 -0.47
CA ASP A 38 -1.58 -3.37 -0.80
C ASP A 38 -2.93 -2.70 -0.56
N LEU A 39 -3.77 -2.63 -1.61
CA LEU A 39 -5.12 -2.08 -1.56
C LEU A 39 -6.12 -3.21 -1.76
N HIS A 40 -7.20 -3.19 -0.97
CA HIS A 40 -8.34 -4.09 -1.08
C HIS A 40 -9.62 -3.28 -1.28
N PHE A 41 -10.28 -3.49 -2.41
CA PHE A 41 -11.55 -2.85 -2.75
C PHE A 41 -12.70 -3.69 -2.20
N LEU A 42 -13.56 -3.07 -1.40
CA LEU A 42 -14.67 -3.73 -0.73
C LEU A 42 -15.97 -3.59 -1.54
N PRO A 43 -16.92 -4.54 -1.38
CA PRO A 43 -18.17 -4.53 -2.15
C PRO A 43 -19.07 -3.32 -1.90
N ASP A 44 -18.88 -2.63 -0.77
CA ASP A 44 -19.61 -1.42 -0.38
C ASP A 44 -19.05 -0.14 -1.02
N GLY A 45 -18.01 -0.26 -1.85
CA GLY A 45 -17.37 0.87 -2.52
C GLY A 45 -16.24 1.51 -1.73
N THR A 46 -15.94 1.02 -0.52
CA THR A 46 -14.80 1.47 0.28
C THR A 46 -13.52 0.68 -0.06
N ALA A 47 -12.39 1.10 0.52
CA ALA A 47 -11.14 0.36 0.44
C ALA A 47 -10.40 0.26 1.79
N ALA A 48 -9.61 -0.81 1.91
CA ALA A 48 -8.64 -0.96 2.98
C ALA A 48 -7.23 -1.03 2.37
N GLY A 49 -6.31 -0.23 2.88
CA GLY A 49 -4.93 -0.16 2.42
C GLY A 49 -3.94 -0.55 3.51
N THR A 50 -2.89 -1.28 3.14
CA THR A 50 -1.68 -1.41 3.96
C THR A 50 -0.54 -0.70 3.25
N VAL A 51 0.11 0.25 3.92
CA VAL A 51 1.27 0.99 3.41
C VAL A 51 2.48 0.62 4.25
N THR A 52 3.40 -0.13 3.67
CA THR A 52 4.66 -0.50 4.30
C THR A 52 5.76 0.46 3.85
N VAL A 53 6.23 1.31 4.75
CA VAL A 53 7.38 2.18 4.56
C VAL A 53 8.65 1.42 4.94
N LEU A 54 9.62 1.37 4.04
CA LEU A 54 10.88 0.66 4.26
C LEU A 54 11.93 1.56 4.93
N ASP A 55 12.65 0.99 5.88
CA ASP A 55 13.80 1.63 6.51
C ASP A 55 14.83 2.06 5.46
N GLY A 56 15.47 3.21 5.69
CA GLY A 56 16.47 3.75 4.77
C GLY A 56 15.91 4.39 3.49
N SER A 57 14.58 4.41 3.31
CA SER A 57 13.89 5.19 2.26
C SER A 57 14.07 6.69 2.46
N GLY A 58 14.16 7.12 3.73
CA GLY A 58 14.17 8.52 4.15
C GLY A 58 12.79 9.07 4.50
N ILE A 59 11.72 8.31 4.28
CA ILE A 59 10.35 8.68 4.66
C ILE A 59 10.22 8.60 6.19
N THR A 60 9.52 9.57 6.76
CA THR A 60 9.27 9.69 8.21
C THR A 60 7.77 9.77 8.49
N ASP A 61 7.37 9.66 9.76
CA ASP A 61 5.98 9.81 10.19
C ASP A 61 5.35 11.13 9.71
N ALA A 62 6.14 12.20 9.61
CA ALA A 62 5.67 13.51 9.15
C ALA A 62 5.29 13.54 7.66
N ASP A 63 5.83 12.61 6.87
CA ASP A 63 5.54 12.50 5.43
C ASP A 63 4.32 11.60 5.15
N VAL A 64 3.83 10.86 6.16
CA VAL A 64 2.73 9.88 6.01
C VAL A 64 1.44 10.53 5.50
N PRO A 65 0.96 11.67 6.04
CA PRO A 65 -0.29 12.27 5.55
C PRO A 65 -0.26 12.55 4.06
N GLU A 66 0.83 13.14 3.56
CA GLU A 66 0.98 13.45 2.14
C GLU A 66 1.17 12.18 1.29
N LEU A 67 1.87 11.17 1.81
CA LEU A 67 1.99 9.87 1.14
C LEU A 67 0.61 9.21 0.94
N LEU A 68 -0.25 9.25 1.95
CA LEU A 68 -1.59 8.69 1.87
C LEU A 68 -2.50 9.48 0.93
N GLU A 69 -2.43 10.82 0.98
CA GLU A 69 -3.14 11.71 0.03
C GLU A 69 -2.75 11.41 -1.42
N ARG A 70 -1.45 11.27 -1.70
CA ARG A 70 -0.99 10.92 -3.03
C ARG A 70 -1.45 9.52 -3.48
N ILE A 71 -1.43 8.53 -2.59
CA ILE A 71 -1.91 7.17 -2.91
C ILE A 71 -3.39 7.21 -3.26
N ASP A 72 -4.15 7.99 -2.51
CA ASP A 72 -5.57 8.19 -2.74
C ASP A 72 -5.85 8.79 -4.13
N GLU A 73 -5.27 9.96 -4.42
CA GLU A 73 -5.44 10.67 -5.69
C GLU A 73 -5.02 9.82 -6.90
N ASP A 74 -3.89 9.12 -6.81
CA ASP A 74 -3.31 8.40 -7.94
C ASP A 74 -3.95 7.02 -8.18
N PHE A 75 -4.44 6.33 -7.13
CA PHE A 75 -4.79 4.90 -7.21
C PHE A 75 -6.21 4.52 -6.77
N LEU A 76 -6.96 5.44 -6.15
CA LEU A 76 -8.33 5.21 -5.72
C LEU A 76 -9.37 6.08 -6.47
N PRO A 77 -9.25 6.30 -7.80
CA PRO A 77 -10.18 7.17 -8.51
C PRO A 77 -11.59 6.59 -8.47
N GLY A 78 -12.54 7.35 -7.91
CA GLY A 78 -13.95 6.99 -7.84
C GLY A 78 -14.39 6.36 -6.52
N ILE A 79 -13.49 6.16 -5.55
CA ILE A 79 -13.90 6.04 -4.15
C ILE A 79 -14.28 7.46 -3.70
N GLN A 80 -15.54 7.68 -3.36
CA GLN A 80 -15.98 8.99 -2.86
C GLN A 80 -15.32 9.25 -1.51
N LEU A 81 -14.37 10.18 -1.51
CA LEU A 81 -13.70 10.68 -0.33
C LEU A 81 -13.98 12.17 -0.30
N GLY A 82 -14.98 12.56 0.48
CA GLY A 82 -15.40 13.96 0.55
C GLY A 82 -16.71 14.16 1.29
N ASP A 83 -17.62 13.20 1.19
CA ASP A 83 -18.72 13.08 2.14
C ASP A 83 -18.31 11.95 3.08
N GLU A 84 -18.04 12.30 4.34
CA GLU A 84 -18.25 11.35 5.42
C GLU A 84 -19.58 10.62 5.13
N ASP A 85 -19.61 9.29 5.26
CA ASP A 85 -20.91 8.63 5.36
C ASP A 85 -21.70 9.27 6.53
N GLU A 86 -22.99 8.94 6.70
CA GLU A 86 -23.80 9.51 7.79
C GLU A 86 -23.19 9.28 9.20
N GLU A 87 -22.14 8.46 9.30
CA GLU A 87 -21.43 8.05 10.50
C GLU A 87 -20.00 8.63 10.62
N GLY A 88 -19.52 9.44 9.67
CA GLY A 88 -18.21 10.11 9.79
C GLY A 88 -17.03 9.37 9.14
N ASN A 89 -17.25 8.29 8.38
CA ASN A 89 -16.15 7.44 7.92
C ASN A 89 -15.62 7.87 6.54
N ALA A 90 -14.29 7.90 6.40
CA ALA A 90 -13.65 8.01 5.10
C ALA A 90 -13.79 6.70 4.30
N GLY A 91 -14.06 6.81 3.00
CA GLY A 91 -14.14 5.67 2.07
C GLY A 91 -12.85 4.83 1.93
N VAL A 92 -11.76 5.19 2.62
CA VAL A 92 -10.54 4.39 2.72
C VAL A 92 -9.96 4.42 4.13
N SER A 93 -9.53 3.25 4.61
CA SER A 93 -8.73 3.12 5.84
C SER A 93 -7.34 2.59 5.51
N PHE A 94 -6.30 3.23 6.06
CA PHE A 94 -4.92 2.81 5.89
C PHE A 94 -4.30 2.29 7.19
N THR A 95 -3.63 1.14 7.12
CA THR A 95 -2.66 0.70 8.12
C THR A 95 -1.25 1.02 7.63
N VAL A 96 -0.49 1.80 8.39
CA VAL A 96 0.89 2.16 8.04
C VAL A 96 1.87 1.34 8.89
N VAL A 97 2.83 0.70 8.23
CA VAL A 97 3.85 -0.16 8.86
C VAL A 97 5.22 0.36 8.49
N PHE A 98 6.10 0.56 9.47
CA PHE A 98 7.51 0.81 9.24
C PHE A 98 8.28 -0.50 9.36
N ALA A 99 8.90 -0.94 8.26
CA ALA A 99 9.54 -2.24 8.15
C ALA A 99 11.04 -2.10 7.89
N ARG A 100 11.83 -2.94 8.57
CA ARG A 100 13.29 -3.03 8.39
C ARG A 100 13.72 -3.54 7.03
N GLY A 101 12.85 -4.23 6.32
CA GLY A 101 13.12 -4.78 4.99
C GLY A 101 11.88 -5.45 4.41
N ALA A 102 11.91 -5.64 3.08
CA ALA A 102 10.94 -6.43 2.34
C ALA A 102 11.68 -7.46 1.50
N GLU A 103 11.24 -8.72 1.58
CA GLU A 103 11.80 -9.83 0.82
C GLU A 103 10.66 -10.67 0.23
N SER A 104 10.89 -11.23 -0.96
CA SER A 104 9.92 -12.09 -1.64
C SER A 104 10.34 -13.54 -1.53
N PHE A 105 9.40 -14.40 -1.13
CA PHE A 105 9.58 -15.84 -1.04
C PHE A 105 8.47 -16.55 -1.81
N GLN A 106 8.75 -17.75 -2.31
CA GLN A 106 7.73 -18.65 -2.85
C GLN A 106 7.47 -19.77 -1.85
N SER A 107 6.20 -20.14 -1.68
CA SER A 107 5.83 -21.32 -0.91
C SER A 107 6.41 -22.56 -1.57
N ALA A 108 6.97 -23.48 -0.78
CA ALA A 108 7.38 -24.79 -1.28
C ALA A 108 6.13 -25.55 -1.80
N PRO A 109 6.26 -26.36 -2.86
CA PRO A 109 5.15 -27.20 -3.31
C PRO A 109 4.73 -28.12 -2.16
N SER A 110 3.45 -28.10 -1.81
CA SER A 110 2.88 -29.03 -0.82
C SER A 110 3.06 -30.46 -1.33
N THR A 111 3.86 -31.27 -0.64
CA THR A 111 3.91 -32.72 -0.91
C THR A 111 2.51 -33.28 -0.65
N PRO A 112 1.84 -33.90 -1.63
CA PRO A 112 0.52 -34.47 -1.41
C PRO A 112 0.61 -35.55 -0.32
N SER A 113 -0.23 -35.44 0.71
CA SER A 113 -0.36 -36.48 1.73
C SER A 113 -0.77 -37.79 1.04
N PRO A 114 -0.13 -38.94 1.33
CA PRO A 114 -0.60 -40.21 0.81
C PRO A 114 -2.06 -40.40 1.24
N ALA A 115 -2.92 -40.70 0.26
CA ALA A 115 -4.32 -40.98 0.50
C ALA A 115 -4.40 -42.11 1.54
N ARG A 116 -5.09 -41.87 2.66
CA ARG A 116 -5.43 -42.95 3.59
C ARG A 116 -6.31 -43.94 2.84
N GLY A 117 -5.74 -45.08 2.46
CA GLY A 117 -6.48 -46.20 1.91
C GLY A 117 -7.63 -46.55 2.84
N ARG A 118 -8.82 -46.68 2.25
CA ARG A 118 -9.98 -47.31 2.90
C ARG A 118 -9.75 -48.82 2.98
#